data_AF-A0A8J6K5E8-F1
#
_entry.id   AF-A0A8J6K5E8-F1
#
_cell.length_a   1.000
_cell.length_b   1.000
_cell.length_c   1.000
_cell.angle_alpha   90.00
_cell.angle_beta   90.00
_cell.angle_gamma   90.00
#
_symmetry.space_group_name_H-M   'P 1'
#
loop_
_entity.id
_entity.type
_entity.pdbx_description
1 polymer ?
#
loop_
_entity_poly.entity_id
_entity_poly.type
_entity_poly.pdbx_seq_one_letter_code
_entity_poly.pdbx_strand_id
1 'polypeptide(L)'
;MIYCITSCVPAGRHCEVHQMTGNYMWDPKTNTSFNIGANKESLLPMWWNGSEPLWVTMERAKRKVSMYYWPGCEVEILGVRPNYCREYYNFPSDANFTRAVNDAVQTLRNSSAEMAAVYYERVDVEGHHFGPWSEQRKNATRIVDQMLQNLDQQITESGLKNEVNIILFSDHGMTDIFWMEKVIELAKYIDFNDIVQIKDRGPVVSLWPAEGVQPVERSPAHGCL
;
A
#
# COMPACT_ATOMS: atom_id res chain seq x y z
N MET A 1 -7.28 1.84 1.14
CA MET A 1 -7.10 0.48 1.69
C MET A 1 -5.68 -0.06 1.44
N ILE A 2 -5.01 0.32 0.34
CA ILE A 2 -3.59 0.03 0.02
C ILE A 2 -2.67 0.09 1.25
N TYR A 3 -2.53 1.25 1.91
CA TYR A 3 -1.58 1.43 3.02
C TYR A 3 -1.88 0.60 4.28
N CYS A 4 -3.14 0.20 4.47
CA CYS A 4 -3.54 -0.72 5.53
C CYS A 4 -2.95 -2.10 5.25
N ILE A 5 -3.12 -2.62 4.04
CA ILE A 5 -2.68 -3.99 3.72
C ILE A 5 -1.17 -4.08 3.44
N THR A 6 -0.57 -3.08 2.80
CA THR A 6 0.89 -3.02 2.62
C THR A 6 1.65 -2.93 3.94
N SER A 7 0.98 -2.51 5.02
CA SER A 7 1.49 -2.55 6.40
C SER A 7 1.12 -3.84 7.15
N CYS A 8 -0.06 -4.41 6.89
CA CYS A 8 -0.48 -5.71 7.44
C CYS A 8 0.52 -6.82 7.12
N VAL A 9 0.88 -6.98 5.84
CA VAL A 9 1.71 -8.10 5.38
C VAL A 9 3.08 -8.13 6.08
N PRO A 10 3.87 -7.04 6.11
CA PRO A 10 5.14 -7.04 6.81
C PRO A 10 4.99 -7.04 8.34
N ALA A 11 3.90 -6.55 8.93
CA ALA A 11 3.73 -6.55 10.39
C ALA A 11 3.05 -7.82 10.94
N GLY A 12 2.34 -8.58 10.11
CA GLY A 12 1.52 -9.74 10.50
C GLY A 12 0.34 -9.40 11.41
N ARG A 13 -0.22 -8.18 11.31
CA ARG A 13 -1.23 -7.63 12.24
C ARG A 13 -2.38 -6.97 11.49
N HIS A 14 -3.56 -6.91 12.11
CA HIS A 14 -4.71 -6.17 11.57
C HIS A 14 -4.51 -4.65 11.67
N CYS A 15 -5.25 -3.89 10.84
CA CYS A 15 -5.11 -2.43 10.74
C CYS A 15 -5.45 -1.67 12.01
N GLU A 16 -6.35 -2.20 12.85
CA GLU A 16 -6.63 -1.66 14.19
C GLU A 16 -5.45 -1.80 15.16
N VAL A 17 -4.48 -2.67 14.86
CA VAL A 17 -3.30 -2.91 15.70
C VAL A 17 -2.12 -2.09 15.20
N HIS A 18 -1.81 -2.15 13.90
CA HIS A 18 -0.68 -1.40 13.34
C HIS A 18 -0.98 0.08 13.01
N GLN A 19 -2.23 0.52 13.19
CA GLN A 19 -2.69 1.91 13.14
C GLN A 19 -2.72 2.59 11.75
N MET A 20 -2.30 1.91 10.67
CA MET A 20 -2.54 2.39 9.31
C MET A 20 -3.91 1.88 8.85
N THR A 21 -4.95 2.66 9.05
CA THR A 21 -6.35 2.23 8.82
C THR A 21 -6.94 2.68 7.49
N GLY A 22 -6.29 3.62 6.79
CA GLY A 22 -6.78 4.16 5.53
C GLY A 22 -5.67 4.69 4.63
N ASN A 23 -6.00 4.93 3.35
CA ASN A 23 -5.10 5.66 2.44
C ASN A 23 -5.08 7.15 2.79
N TYR A 24 -6.18 7.65 3.35
CA TYR A 24 -6.30 9.01 3.84
C TYR A 24 -6.69 8.96 5.31
N MET A 25 -5.87 9.55 6.18
CA MET A 25 -6.09 9.58 7.63
C MET A 25 -5.94 11.00 8.16
N TRP A 26 -6.52 11.25 9.33
CA TRP A 26 -6.43 12.52 10.02
C TRP A 26 -6.33 12.29 11.52
N ASP A 27 -5.39 12.98 12.16
CA ASP A 27 -5.28 13.03 13.60
C ASP A 27 -5.86 14.37 14.09
N PRO A 28 -7.03 14.38 14.76
CA PRO A 28 -7.63 15.62 15.25
C PRO A 28 -6.78 16.31 16.33
N LYS A 29 -5.95 15.58 17.07
CA LYS A 29 -5.15 16.16 18.18
C LYS A 29 -4.05 17.07 17.67
N THR A 30 -3.41 16.66 16.58
CA THR A 30 -2.31 17.41 15.95
C THR A 30 -2.76 18.15 14.70
N ASN A 31 -4.04 18.01 14.31
CA ASN A 31 -4.61 18.48 13.05
C ASN A 31 -3.75 18.07 11.83
N THR A 32 -3.19 16.86 11.86
CA THR A 32 -2.24 16.38 10.86
C THR A 32 -2.90 15.34 9.97
N SER A 33 -2.58 15.36 8.67
CA SER A 33 -3.15 14.43 7.69
C SER A 33 -2.10 13.50 7.11
N PHE A 34 -2.49 12.24 6.90
CA PHE A 34 -1.85 11.33 5.97
C PHE A 34 -2.68 11.32 4.69
N ASN A 35 -2.12 11.75 3.55
CA ASN A 35 -2.83 11.81 2.27
C ASN A 35 -2.13 10.91 1.25
N ILE A 36 -2.38 9.61 1.35
CA ILE A 36 -1.87 8.55 0.47
C ILE A 36 -0.35 8.56 0.27
N GLY A 37 0.41 9.05 1.26
CA GLY A 37 1.86 9.21 1.15
C GLY A 37 2.32 10.46 0.38
N ALA A 38 1.40 11.23 -0.22
CA ALA A 38 1.74 12.32 -1.14
C ALA A 38 2.17 13.63 -0.45
N ASN A 39 1.71 13.88 0.78
CA ASN A 39 2.07 15.07 1.55
C ASN A 39 3.24 14.79 2.52
N LYS A 40 4.02 15.83 2.84
CA LYS A 40 5.20 15.71 3.72
C LYS A 40 4.88 15.11 5.08
N GLU A 41 3.70 15.41 5.63
CA GLU A 41 3.27 14.91 6.92
C GLU A 41 2.98 13.39 6.90
N SER A 42 2.82 12.77 5.73
CA SER A 42 2.74 11.32 5.62
C SER A 42 4.04 10.63 6.01
N LEU A 43 5.18 11.33 5.99
CA LEU A 43 6.48 10.81 6.43
C LEU A 43 6.65 10.83 7.96
N LEU A 44 5.69 11.39 8.70
CA LEU A 44 5.80 11.49 10.15
C LEU A 44 5.69 10.08 10.78
N PRO A 45 6.63 9.70 11.68
CA PRO A 45 6.61 8.38 12.30
C PRO A 45 5.32 8.04 13.07
N MET A 46 4.51 9.03 13.44
CA MET A 46 3.22 8.84 14.11
C MET A 46 2.26 7.93 13.34
N TRP A 47 2.34 7.90 12.01
CA TRP A 47 1.49 7.05 11.17
C TRP A 47 1.98 5.60 11.09
N TRP A 48 3.28 5.39 11.33
CA TRP A 48 3.97 4.13 11.01
C TRP A 48 4.40 3.35 12.25
N ASN A 49 4.60 4.03 13.38
CA ASN A 49 5.13 3.44 14.61
C ASN A 49 4.12 2.56 15.38
N GLY A 50 2.90 2.37 14.87
CA GLY A 50 1.87 1.54 15.50
C GLY A 50 2.27 0.07 15.61
N SER A 51 3.14 -0.44 14.73
CA SER A 51 3.74 -1.77 14.82
C SER A 51 5.06 -1.82 14.05
N GLU A 52 5.96 -2.73 14.44
CA GLU A 52 7.23 -2.93 13.73
C GLU A 52 7.01 -3.80 12.47
N PRO A 53 7.31 -3.30 11.25
CA PRO A 53 7.28 -4.11 10.04
C PRO A 53 8.52 -5.01 9.95
N LEU A 54 8.40 -6.14 9.26
CA LEU A 54 9.46 -7.15 9.11
C LEU A 54 10.83 -6.57 8.72
N TRP A 55 10.87 -5.62 7.79
CA TRP A 55 12.14 -5.04 7.35
C TRP A 55 12.86 -4.29 8.48
N VAL A 56 12.13 -3.64 9.39
CA VAL A 56 12.72 -3.00 10.59
C VAL A 56 13.27 -4.07 11.52
N THR A 57 12.54 -5.17 11.75
CA THR A 57 13.02 -6.30 12.55
C THR A 57 14.32 -6.88 11.98
N MET A 58 14.41 -7.01 10.65
CA MET A 58 15.61 -7.50 9.96
C MET A 58 16.79 -6.54 10.14
N GLU A 59 16.60 -5.24 9.92
CA GLU A 59 17.66 -4.24 10.11
C GLU A 59 18.15 -4.20 11.57
N ARG A 60 17.25 -4.30 12.55
CA ARG A 60 17.61 -4.43 13.98
C ARG A 60 18.44 -5.68 14.25
N ALA A 61 18.13 -6.78 13.56
CA ALA A 61 18.89 -8.02 13.58
C ALA A 61 20.18 -7.98 12.72
N LYS A 62 20.58 -6.80 12.24
CA LYS A 62 21.76 -6.56 11.39
C LYS A 62 21.71 -7.34 10.07
N ARG A 63 20.50 -7.55 9.54
CA ARG A 63 20.23 -8.07 8.20
C ARG A 63 19.83 -6.91 7.31
N LYS A 64 20.58 -6.70 6.24
CA LYS A 64 20.40 -5.59 5.31
C LYS A 64 19.20 -5.83 4.41
N VAL A 65 18.37 -4.81 4.26
CA VAL A 65 17.18 -4.85 3.41
C VAL A 65 17.30 -3.81 2.29
N SER A 66 17.05 -4.25 1.05
CA SER A 66 16.94 -3.38 -0.12
C SER A 66 15.50 -3.29 -0.58
N MET A 67 14.95 -2.08 -0.67
CA MET A 67 13.56 -1.86 -1.04
C MET A 67 13.47 -1.00 -2.31
N TYR A 68 12.61 -1.39 -3.24
CA TYR A 68 12.43 -0.73 -4.53
C TYR A 68 10.98 -0.35 -4.72
N TYR A 69 10.72 0.96 -4.71
CA TYR A 69 9.40 1.60 -4.84
C TYR A 69 8.38 1.18 -3.78
N TRP A 70 8.81 0.51 -2.71
CA TRP A 70 7.93 0.04 -1.65
C TRP A 70 7.44 1.22 -0.81
N PRO A 71 6.13 1.52 -0.77
CA PRO A 71 5.61 2.64 0.02
C PRO A 71 5.96 2.49 1.50
N GLY A 72 6.61 3.49 2.08
CA GLY A 72 7.10 3.47 3.46
C GLY A 72 8.59 3.12 3.62
N CYS A 73 9.31 2.72 2.56
CA CYS A 73 10.77 2.53 2.68
C CYS A 73 11.53 3.85 2.89
N GLU A 74 10.93 4.95 2.45
CA GLU A 74 11.40 6.33 2.58
C GLU A 74 11.18 6.89 4.00
N VAL A 75 10.47 6.16 4.87
CA VAL A 75 10.13 6.61 6.22
C VAL A 75 11.08 6.01 7.24
N GLU A 76 11.47 6.83 8.23
CA GLU A 76 12.13 6.32 9.43
C GLU A 76 11.09 5.73 10.38
N ILE A 77 10.98 4.40 10.40
CA ILE A 77 10.01 3.68 11.21
C ILE A 77 10.71 3.18 12.46
N LEU A 78 10.22 3.58 13.64
CA LEU A 78 10.80 3.23 14.95
C LEU A 78 12.31 3.55 15.07
N GLY A 79 12.76 4.62 14.41
CA GLY A 79 14.16 5.06 14.39
C GLY A 79 15.06 4.23 13.47
N VAL A 80 14.50 3.45 12.56
CA VAL A 80 15.24 2.56 11.64
C VAL A 80 14.88 2.91 10.19
N ARG A 81 15.86 2.76 9.29
CA ARG A 81 15.72 2.88 7.83
C ARG A 81 16.33 1.64 7.16
N PRO A 82 15.82 1.22 5.99
CA PRO A 82 16.41 0.10 5.28
C PRO A 82 17.82 0.47 4.78
N ASN A 83 18.67 -0.53 4.58
CA ASN A 83 20.00 -0.39 4.00
C ASN A 83 19.97 0.30 2.63
N TYR A 84 18.94 0.06 1.83
CA TYR A 84 18.68 0.78 0.59
C TYR A 84 17.18 0.97 0.37
N CYS A 85 16.78 2.17 -0.06
CA CYS A 85 15.43 2.47 -0.52
C CYS A 85 15.50 3.27 -1.83
N ARG A 86 14.88 2.75 -2.88
CA ARG A 86 14.52 3.52 -4.07
C ARG A 86 13.09 4.00 -3.89
N GLU A 87 12.93 5.27 -3.54
CA GLU A 87 11.64 5.84 -3.18
C GLU A 87 10.61 5.78 -4.32
N TYR A 88 9.34 5.68 -3.93
CA TYR A 88 8.22 5.80 -4.85
C TYR A 88 7.93 7.30 -5.09
N TYR A 89 8.13 7.77 -6.33
CA TYR A 89 7.77 9.15 -6.73
C TYR A 89 6.59 9.20 -7.70
N ASN A 90 6.56 8.24 -8.63
CA ASN A 90 5.51 8.05 -9.63
C ASN A 90 5.36 6.54 -9.84
N PHE A 91 4.19 6.10 -10.34
CA PHE A 91 3.95 4.69 -10.65
C PHE A 91 5.07 4.13 -11.54
N PRO A 92 5.80 3.07 -11.13
CA PRO A 92 6.93 2.56 -11.89
C PRO A 92 6.51 2.07 -13.28
N SER A 93 7.25 2.47 -14.31
CA SER A 93 7.10 1.88 -15.66
C SER A 93 7.56 0.41 -15.69
N ASP A 94 7.15 -0.32 -16.71
CA ASP A 94 7.57 -1.72 -16.94
C ASP A 94 9.10 -1.87 -16.98
N ALA A 95 9.79 -0.88 -17.57
CA ALA A 95 11.25 -0.81 -17.60
C ALA A 95 11.84 -0.55 -16.20
N ASN A 96 11.21 0.33 -15.41
CA ASN A 96 11.63 0.59 -14.03
C ASN A 96 11.43 -0.64 -13.14
N PHE A 97 10.33 -1.37 -13.33
CA PHE A 97 10.05 -2.63 -12.63
C PHE A 97 11.07 -3.70 -12.98
N THR A 98 11.31 -3.93 -14.27
CA THR A 98 12.34 -4.88 -14.75
C THR A 98 13.70 -4.54 -14.16
N ARG A 99 14.10 -3.26 -14.17
CA ARG A 99 15.37 -2.82 -13.57
C ARG A 99 15.41 -3.07 -12.07
N ALA A 100 14.35 -2.76 -11.33
CA ALA A 100 14.29 -2.99 -9.89
C ALA A 100 14.41 -4.46 -9.53
N VAL A 101 13.79 -5.37 -10.29
CA VAL A 101 13.93 -6.82 -10.08
C VAL A 101 15.37 -7.26 -10.35
N ASN A 102 15.97 -6.81 -11.45
CA ASN A 102 17.35 -7.15 -11.76
C ASN A 102 18.30 -6.64 -10.67
N ASP A 103 18.13 -5.39 -10.23
CA ASP A 103 18.91 -4.80 -9.14
C ASP A 103 18.74 -5.60 -7.84
N ALA A 104 17.50 -6.00 -7.50
CA ALA A 104 17.20 -6.82 -6.34
C ALA A 104 17.96 -8.15 -6.37
N VAL A 105 17.91 -8.88 -7.49
CA VAL A 105 18.65 -10.13 -7.68
C VAL A 105 20.15 -9.92 -7.50
N GLN A 106 20.70 -8.83 -8.05
CA GLN A 106 22.12 -8.50 -7.89
C GLN A 106 22.50 -8.23 -6.42
N THR A 107 21.66 -7.50 -5.66
CA THR A 107 21.92 -7.25 -4.24
C THR A 107 21.90 -8.51 -3.38
N LEU A 108 21.06 -9.49 -3.72
CA LEU A 108 21.04 -10.79 -3.06
C LEU A 108 22.29 -11.61 -3.47
N ARG A 109 22.62 -11.61 -4.77
CA ARG A 109 23.76 -12.35 -5.32
C ARG A 109 25.10 -11.94 -4.72
N ASN A 110 25.31 -10.64 -4.52
CA ASN A 110 26.56 -10.11 -3.97
C ASN A 110 26.52 -9.94 -2.45
N SER A 111 25.48 -10.45 -1.79
CA SER A 111 25.25 -10.35 -0.34
C SER A 111 25.26 -8.92 0.21
N SER A 112 24.90 -7.94 -0.62
CA SER A 112 24.67 -6.56 -0.15
C SER A 112 23.32 -6.41 0.55
N ALA A 113 22.41 -7.37 0.38
CA ALA A 113 21.15 -7.49 1.11
C ALA A 113 20.81 -8.97 1.39
N GLU A 114 20.12 -9.23 2.50
CA GLU A 114 19.52 -10.53 2.82
C GLU A 114 18.03 -10.58 2.46
N MET A 115 17.40 -9.43 2.25
CA MET A 115 16.04 -9.31 1.73
C MET A 115 15.99 -8.20 0.68
N ALA A 116 15.32 -8.47 -0.44
CA ALA A 116 14.96 -7.45 -1.40
C ALA A 116 13.43 -7.42 -1.60
N ALA A 117 12.83 -6.23 -1.59
CA ALA A 117 11.39 -6.03 -1.79
C ALA A 117 11.15 -5.09 -2.97
N VAL A 118 10.31 -5.50 -3.93
CA VAL A 118 10.00 -4.70 -5.13
C VAL A 118 8.49 -4.50 -5.21
N TYR A 119 8.06 -3.26 -5.38
CA TYR A 119 6.66 -2.89 -5.58
C TYR A 119 6.36 -2.55 -7.05
N TYR A 120 5.16 -2.90 -7.52
CA TYR A 120 4.68 -2.63 -8.87
C TYR A 120 3.19 -2.35 -8.89
N GLU A 121 2.79 -1.28 -9.57
CA GLU A 121 1.44 -0.71 -9.46
C GLU A 121 0.63 -0.76 -10.75
N ARG A 122 1.25 -0.97 -11.91
CA ARG A 122 0.57 -0.79 -13.21
C ARG A 122 -0.69 -1.65 -13.36
N VAL A 123 -0.72 -2.85 -12.79
CA VAL A 123 -1.92 -3.72 -12.83
C VAL A 123 -3.11 -3.06 -12.14
N ASP A 124 -2.87 -2.38 -11.01
CA ASP A 124 -3.87 -1.61 -10.28
C ASP A 124 -4.32 -0.38 -11.07
N VAL A 125 -3.37 0.39 -11.61
CA VAL A 125 -3.64 1.58 -12.44
C VAL A 125 -4.55 1.24 -13.64
N GLU A 126 -4.21 0.20 -14.40
CA GLU A 126 -5.01 -0.20 -15.57
C GLU A 126 -6.37 -0.78 -15.15
N GLY A 127 -6.43 -1.45 -13.98
CA GLY A 127 -7.68 -1.92 -13.39
C GLY A 127 -8.61 -0.77 -13.00
N HIS A 128 -8.07 0.30 -12.42
CA HIS A 128 -8.81 1.51 -12.07
C HIS A 128 -9.31 2.28 -13.31
N HIS A 129 -8.47 2.46 -14.33
CA HIS A 129 -8.83 3.26 -15.50
C HIS A 129 -9.76 2.55 -16.48
N PHE A 130 -9.60 1.24 -16.65
CA PHE A 130 -10.29 0.48 -17.71
C PHE A 130 -11.19 -0.64 -17.19
N GLY A 131 -11.15 -0.92 -15.89
CA GLY A 131 -11.91 -1.99 -15.26
C GLY A 131 -11.14 -3.33 -15.18
N PRO A 132 -11.52 -4.19 -14.22
CA PRO A 132 -10.83 -5.45 -13.94
C PRO A 132 -10.83 -6.44 -15.10
N TRP A 133 -11.73 -6.33 -16.09
CA TRP A 133 -11.82 -7.28 -17.21
C TRP A 133 -11.21 -6.79 -18.53
N SER A 134 -10.65 -5.58 -18.53
CA SER A 134 -10.11 -4.92 -19.72
C SER A 134 -8.87 -5.59 -20.32
N GLU A 135 -8.64 -5.36 -21.62
CA GLU A 135 -7.41 -5.80 -22.28
C GLU A 135 -6.18 -5.05 -21.75
N GLN A 136 -6.33 -3.79 -21.35
CA GLN A 136 -5.27 -2.98 -20.75
C GLN A 136 -4.74 -3.62 -19.46
N ARG A 137 -5.65 -4.01 -18.55
CA ARG A 137 -5.29 -4.71 -17.31
C ARG A 137 -4.69 -6.08 -17.61
N LYS A 138 -5.26 -6.85 -18.54
CA LYS A 138 -4.67 -8.14 -18.97
C LYS A 138 -3.26 -7.97 -19.54
N ASN A 139 -3.02 -6.93 -20.34
CA ASN A 139 -1.69 -6.61 -20.87
C ASN A 139 -0.71 -6.29 -19.76
N ALA A 140 -1.08 -5.47 -18.77
CA ALA A 140 -0.24 -5.23 -17.61
C ALA A 140 0.08 -6.52 -16.83
N THR A 141 -0.88 -7.44 -16.69
CA THR A 141 -0.65 -8.77 -16.09
C THR A 141 0.34 -9.61 -16.91
N ARG A 142 0.25 -9.60 -18.25
CA ARG A 142 1.19 -10.33 -19.14
C ARG A 142 2.63 -9.82 -18.96
N ILE A 143 2.83 -8.52 -18.71
CA ILE A 143 4.16 -7.97 -18.40
C ILE A 143 4.72 -8.53 -17.09
N VAL A 144 3.89 -8.66 -16.05
CA VAL A 144 4.31 -9.28 -14.78
C VAL A 144 4.67 -10.75 -15.00
N ASP A 145 3.86 -11.50 -15.74
CA ASP A 145 4.13 -12.91 -16.07
C ASP A 145 5.46 -13.07 -16.81
N GLN A 146 5.71 -12.25 -17.84
CA GLN A 146 6.97 -12.26 -18.58
C GLN A 146 8.17 -11.91 -17.67
N MET A 147 8.00 -10.96 -16.75
CA MET A 147 9.03 -10.63 -15.77
C MET A 147 9.34 -11.85 -14.89
N LEU A 148 8.33 -12.55 -14.37
CA LEU A 148 8.52 -13.72 -13.52
C LEU A 148 9.27 -14.86 -14.25
N GLN A 149 8.98 -15.07 -15.54
CA GLN A 149 9.74 -16.01 -16.37
C GLN A 149 11.22 -15.59 -16.47
N ASN A 150 11.49 -14.31 -16.71
CA ASN A 150 12.85 -13.78 -16.76
C ASN A 150 13.56 -13.86 -15.39
N LEU A 151 12.83 -13.69 -14.28
CA LEU A 151 13.35 -13.80 -12.92
C LEU A 151 13.77 -15.24 -12.62
N ASP A 152 12.94 -16.23 -12.96
CA ASP A 152 13.27 -17.65 -12.77
C ASP A 152 14.54 -18.05 -13.54
N GLN A 153 14.65 -17.58 -14.78
CA GLN A 153 15.86 -17.75 -15.59
C GLN A 153 17.08 -17.08 -14.92
N GLN A 154 16.97 -15.82 -14.51
CA GLN A 154 18.08 -15.09 -13.88
C GLN A 154 18.53 -15.70 -12.56
N ILE A 155 17.60 -16.18 -11.72
CA ILE A 155 17.90 -16.87 -10.46
C ILE A 155 18.65 -18.18 -10.74
N THR A 156 18.20 -18.94 -11.73
CA THR A 156 18.85 -20.19 -12.14
C THR A 156 20.25 -19.95 -12.68
N GLU A 157 20.42 -19.01 -13.62
CA GLU A 157 21.71 -18.67 -14.23
C GLU A 157 22.69 -18.01 -13.25
N SER A 158 22.18 -17.32 -12.23
CA SER A 158 23.00 -16.72 -11.17
C SER A 158 23.39 -17.70 -10.06
N GLY A 159 22.96 -18.96 -10.13
CA GLY A 159 23.24 -19.98 -9.11
C GLY A 159 22.48 -19.76 -7.79
N LEU A 160 21.41 -18.97 -7.80
CA LEU A 160 20.66 -18.58 -6.60
C LEU A 160 19.46 -19.49 -6.30
N LYS A 161 19.19 -20.50 -7.14
CA LYS A 161 17.99 -21.33 -7.08
C LYS A 161 17.73 -21.99 -5.71
N ASN A 162 18.77 -22.37 -5.00
CA ASN A 162 18.67 -23.00 -3.67
C ASN A 162 19.05 -22.03 -2.53
N GLU A 163 19.37 -20.77 -2.85
CA GLU A 163 19.85 -19.75 -1.92
C GLU A 163 18.80 -18.68 -1.63
N VAL A 164 17.84 -18.49 -2.54
CA VAL A 164 16.83 -17.43 -2.47
C VAL A 164 15.42 -18.02 -2.48
N ASN A 165 14.59 -17.54 -1.57
CA ASN A 165 13.14 -17.76 -1.60
C ASN A 165 12.47 -16.55 -2.27
N ILE A 166 11.52 -16.80 -3.15
CA ILE A 166 10.71 -15.76 -3.78
C ILE A 166 9.29 -15.85 -3.23
N ILE A 167 8.77 -14.72 -2.74
CA ILE A 167 7.40 -14.58 -2.27
C ILE A 167 6.72 -13.51 -3.15
N LEU A 168 5.57 -13.84 -3.71
CA LEU A 168 4.73 -12.94 -4.50
C LEU A 168 3.35 -12.85 -3.87
N PHE A 169 2.85 -11.63 -3.72
CA PHE A 169 1.50 -11.35 -3.21
C PHE A 169 0.98 -10.02 -3.77
N SER A 170 -0.32 -9.81 -3.67
CA SER A 170 -0.96 -8.51 -3.85
C SER A 170 -1.57 -8.04 -2.53
N ASP A 171 -1.80 -6.73 -2.42
CA ASP A 171 -2.51 -6.13 -1.30
C ASP A 171 -4.03 -6.28 -1.42
N HIS A 172 -4.60 -6.21 -2.63
CA HIS A 172 -6.03 -6.43 -2.84
C HIS A 172 -6.39 -6.94 -4.24
N GLY A 173 -7.70 -7.13 -4.47
CA GLY A 173 -8.30 -7.36 -5.79
C GLY A 173 -8.87 -6.08 -6.40
N MET A 174 -9.72 -6.21 -7.42
CA MET A 174 -10.37 -5.10 -8.11
C MET A 174 -11.81 -5.49 -8.52
N THR A 175 -12.74 -4.53 -8.56
CA THR A 175 -14.13 -4.75 -8.99
C THR A 175 -14.63 -3.64 -9.91
N ASP A 176 -15.66 -3.92 -10.69
CA ASP A 176 -16.29 -2.94 -11.57
C ASP A 176 -17.04 -1.87 -10.75
N ILE A 177 -16.94 -0.61 -11.20
CA ILE A 177 -17.68 0.52 -10.64
C ILE A 177 -18.51 1.19 -11.73
N PHE A 178 -19.64 1.80 -11.34
CA PHE A 178 -20.65 2.29 -12.30
C PHE A 178 -20.93 3.77 -12.06
N TRP A 179 -20.13 4.63 -12.70
CA TRP A 179 -20.31 6.08 -12.64
C TRP A 179 -21.33 6.52 -13.69
N MET A 180 -22.38 7.29 -13.39
CA MET A 180 -22.78 7.85 -12.08
C MET A 180 -23.91 7.05 -11.40
N GLU A 181 -24.33 5.91 -11.93
CA GLU A 181 -25.50 5.14 -11.44
C GLU A 181 -25.37 4.68 -9.99
N LYS A 182 -24.17 4.28 -9.56
CA LYS A 182 -23.92 3.74 -8.21
C LYS A 182 -23.07 4.69 -7.35
N VAL A 183 -23.22 5.99 -7.55
CA VAL A 183 -22.52 7.02 -6.77
C VAL A 183 -23.45 7.59 -5.70
N ILE A 184 -22.99 7.60 -4.45
CA ILE A 184 -23.65 8.30 -3.34
C ILE A 184 -22.96 9.65 -3.15
N GLU A 185 -23.69 10.73 -3.42
CA GLU A 185 -23.22 12.09 -3.17
C GLU A 185 -23.66 12.56 -1.78
N LEU A 186 -22.73 12.61 -0.82
CA LEU A 186 -23.03 12.96 0.58
C LEU A 186 -23.75 14.32 0.71
N ALA A 187 -23.44 15.29 -0.15
CA ALA A 187 -24.06 16.63 -0.14
C ALA A 187 -25.59 16.61 -0.36
N LYS A 188 -26.15 15.50 -0.85
CA LYS A 188 -27.61 15.31 -0.98
C LYS A 188 -28.28 14.87 0.33
N TYR A 189 -27.50 14.44 1.33
CA TYR A 189 -28.00 13.81 2.55
C TYR A 189 -27.57 14.52 3.83
N ILE A 190 -26.45 15.25 3.81
CA ILE A 190 -25.90 15.97 4.97
C ILE A 190 -25.42 17.36 4.55
N ASP A 191 -25.47 18.33 5.48
CA ASP A 191 -24.81 19.62 5.30
C ASP A 191 -23.31 19.46 5.56
N PHE A 192 -22.48 19.92 4.62
CA PHE A 192 -21.02 19.86 4.80
C PHE A 192 -20.51 20.86 5.82
N ASN A 193 -21.31 21.87 6.19
CA ASN A 193 -21.01 22.74 7.34
C ASN A 193 -20.98 21.97 8.66
N ASP A 194 -21.68 20.83 8.75
CA ASP A 194 -21.71 19.96 9.91
C ASP A 194 -20.51 19.01 9.99
N ILE A 195 -19.59 19.05 9.02
CA ILE A 195 -18.46 18.12 8.91
C ILE A 195 -17.13 18.89 9.01
N VAL A 196 -16.35 18.57 10.04
CA VAL A 196 -15.02 19.14 10.28
C VAL A 196 -13.99 18.59 9.30
N GLN A 197 -14.04 17.29 9.02
CA GLN A 197 -13.09 16.63 8.12
C GLN A 197 -13.72 15.44 7.40
N ILE A 198 -13.30 15.23 6.15
CA ILE A 198 -13.64 14.07 5.33
C ILE A 198 -12.33 13.47 4.82
N LYS A 199 -12.15 12.15 4.99
CA LYS A 199 -11.01 11.43 4.42
C LYS A 199 -11.47 10.32 3.49
N ASP A 200 -10.76 10.25 2.37
CA ASP A 200 -10.98 9.33 1.26
C ASP A 200 -12.27 9.60 0.46
N ARG A 201 -12.42 8.89 -0.66
CA ARG A 201 -13.63 8.80 -1.50
C ARG A 201 -13.74 7.37 -2.03
N GLY A 202 -14.98 6.89 -2.19
CA GLY A 202 -15.24 5.56 -2.74
C GLY A 202 -15.79 4.61 -1.67
N PRO A 203 -15.26 3.39 -1.53
CA PRO A 203 -15.90 2.33 -0.75
C PRO A 203 -15.83 2.51 0.77
N VAL A 204 -14.83 3.24 1.28
CA VAL A 204 -14.65 3.51 2.70
C VAL A 204 -14.29 4.98 2.86
N VAL A 205 -15.14 5.74 3.55
CA VAL A 205 -14.95 7.18 3.80
C VAL A 205 -15.04 7.43 5.29
N SER A 206 -14.10 8.19 5.84
CA SER A 206 -14.12 8.61 7.24
C SER A 206 -14.64 10.03 7.36
N LEU A 207 -15.58 10.25 8.28
CA LEU A 207 -16.22 11.53 8.54
C LEU A 207 -16.01 11.94 10.00
N TRP A 208 -15.63 13.19 10.23
CA TRP A 208 -15.56 13.80 11.56
C TRP A 208 -16.62 14.90 11.64
N PRO A 209 -17.74 14.68 12.35
CA PRO A 209 -18.77 15.69 12.50
C PRO A 209 -18.35 16.82 13.45
N ALA A 210 -18.97 17.97 13.31
CA ALA A 210 -18.84 19.09 14.25
C ALA A 210 -19.41 18.72 15.63
N GLU A 211 -18.96 19.41 16.67
CA GLU A 211 -19.44 19.19 18.02
C GLU A 211 -20.96 19.41 18.10
N GLY A 212 -21.68 18.47 18.73
CA GLY A 212 -23.15 18.49 18.81
C GLY A 212 -23.87 17.84 17.63
N VAL A 213 -23.16 17.50 16.54
CA VAL A 213 -23.71 16.72 15.41
C VAL A 213 -23.46 15.24 15.69
N GLN A 214 -24.45 14.56 16.28
CA GLN A 214 -24.40 13.12 16.53
C GLN A 214 -24.98 12.35 15.34
N PRO A 215 -24.41 11.19 14.97
CA PRO A 215 -25.10 10.25 14.09
C PRO A 215 -26.45 9.90 14.71
N VAL A 216 -27.52 9.88 13.91
CA VAL A 216 -28.79 9.31 14.38
C VAL A 216 -28.54 7.83 14.65
N GLU A 217 -28.45 7.43 15.92
CA GLU A 217 -28.46 6.02 16.31
C GLU A 217 -29.79 5.40 15.86
N ARG A 218 -29.82 4.81 14.66
CA ARG A 218 -30.88 3.87 14.33
C ARG A 218 -30.59 2.61 15.13
N SER A 219 -31.26 2.50 16.28
CA SER A 219 -31.35 1.28 17.07
C SER A 219 -31.59 0.09 16.13
N PRO A 220 -30.86 -1.04 16.27
CA PRO A 220 -31.05 -2.19 15.41
C PRO A 220 -32.44 -2.76 15.68
N ALA A 221 -33.39 -2.44 14.81
CA ALA A 221 -34.69 -3.07 14.81
C ALA A 221 -34.47 -4.58 14.66
N HIS A 222 -34.71 -5.29 15.75
CA HIS A 222 -34.71 -6.74 15.82
C HIS A 222 -35.68 -7.27 14.75
N GLY A 223 -35.21 -8.22 13.95
CA GLY A 223 -36.05 -8.90 12.97
C GLY A 223 -35.26 -9.69 11.94
N CYS A 224 -34.50 -10.70 12.37
CA CYS A 224 -34.18 -11.81 11.48
C CYS A 224 -35.42 -12.69 11.34
N LEU A 225 -35.92 -12.82 10.11
CA LEU A 225 -36.55 -14.03 9.59
C LEU A 225 -35.56 -14.67 8.62
#